data_AF-A0A6J5KEM9-F1
#
_entry.id   AF-A0A6J5KEM9-F1
#
_cell.length_a   1.000
_cell.length_b   1.000
_cell.length_c   1.000
_cell.angle_alpha   90.00
_cell.angle_beta   90.00
_cell.angle_gamma   90.00
#
_symmetry.space_group_name_H-M   'P 1'
#
loop_
_entity.id
_entity.type
_entity.pdbx_description
1 polymer ?
#
loop_
_entity_poly.entity_id
_entity_poly.type
_entity_poly.pdbx_seq_one_letter_code
_entity_poly.pdbx_strand_id
1 'polypeptide(L)'
;MDTLNTRPTWLAALLPLLAVWQYGDRSIARSELFRMALSADAAANAARALERIADMRDRDGHAIEMHRDELRAIARTALAEFDRVPPVASCALTMQRLDGVG
;
A
#
# COMPACT_ATOMS: atom_id res chain seq x y z
N MET A 1 9.54 -6.60 27.35
CA MET A 1 8.87 -7.22 26.19
C MET A 1 9.48 -6.61 24.96
N ASP A 2 10.29 -7.37 24.24
CA ASP A 2 10.82 -6.95 22.95
C ASP A 2 9.65 -6.83 21.97
N THR A 3 9.38 -5.60 21.53
CA THR A 3 8.48 -5.35 20.42
C THR A 3 9.13 -5.94 19.18
N LEU A 4 8.77 -7.19 18.86
CA LEU A 4 9.05 -7.81 17.56
C LEU A 4 8.54 -6.84 16.50
N ASN A 5 9.49 -6.17 15.84
CA ASN A 5 9.21 -5.30 14.71
C ASN A 5 8.86 -6.20 13.53
N THR A 6 7.65 -6.76 13.55
CA THR A 6 7.10 -7.55 12.46
C THR A 6 6.80 -6.59 11.33
N ARG A 7 7.84 -6.15 10.61
CA ARG A 7 7.64 -5.43 9.36
C ARG A 7 6.97 -6.41 8.42
N PRO A 8 5.73 -6.15 7.97
CA PRO A 8 5.09 -7.02 7.00
C PRO A 8 5.99 -7.06 5.77
N THR A 9 6.51 -8.25 5.45
CA THR A 9 7.32 -8.46 4.26
C THR A 9 6.40 -8.82 3.10
N TRP A 10 6.81 -8.50 1.87
CA TRP A 10 6.12 -8.98 0.68
C TRP A 10 5.93 -10.51 0.69
N LEU A 11 6.91 -11.24 1.24
CA LEU A 11 6.81 -12.68 1.41
C LEU A 11 5.63 -13.11 2.29
N ALA A 12 5.41 -12.42 3.42
CA ALA A 12 4.29 -12.71 4.31
C ALA A 12 2.92 -12.46 3.65
N ALA A 13 2.85 -11.53 2.69
CA ALA A 13 1.64 -11.28 1.91
C ALA A 13 1.46 -12.27 0.73
N LEU A 14 2.57 -12.68 0.09
CA LEU A 14 2.53 -13.55 -1.09
C LEU A 14 2.27 -15.03 -0.76
N LEU A 15 2.75 -15.53 0.38
CA LEU A 15 2.57 -16.93 0.76
C LEU A 15 1.09 -17.35 0.87
N PRO A 16 0.20 -16.60 1.55
CA PRO A 16 -1.22 -16.89 1.54
C PRO A 16 -1.84 -16.85 0.13
N LEU A 17 -1.40 -15.92 -0.73
CA LEU A 17 -1.91 -15.82 -2.10
C LEU A 17 -1.50 -16.99 -2.97
N LEU A 18 -0.28 -17.51 -2.77
CA LEU A 18 0.16 -18.74 -3.42
C LEU A 18 -0.69 -19.93 -3.00
N ALA A 19 -1.04 -20.02 -1.71
CA ALA A 19 -1.94 -21.06 -1.22
C ALA A 19 -3.34 -20.95 -1.86
N VAL A 20 -3.92 -19.75 -1.93
CA VAL A 20 -5.21 -19.50 -2.62
C VAL A 20 -5.11 -19.81 -4.12
N TRP A 21 -3.98 -19.52 -4.77
CA TRP A 21 -3.77 -19.83 -6.17
C TRP A 21 -3.67 -21.34 -6.45
N GLN A 22 -3.01 -22.08 -5.56
CA GLN A 22 -2.78 -23.52 -5.70
C GLN A 22 -4.02 -24.35 -5.32
N TYR A 23 -4.70 -23.97 -4.23
CA TYR A 23 -5.74 -24.80 -3.60
C TYR A 23 -7.12 -24.15 -3.58
N GLY A 24 -7.24 -22.87 -3.93
CA GLY A 24 -8.48 -22.11 -3.87
C GLY A 24 -8.85 -21.47 -5.21
N ASP A 25 -9.62 -20.38 -5.14
CA ASP A 25 -10.04 -19.66 -6.33
C ASP A 25 -8.93 -18.74 -6.86
N ARG A 26 -8.40 -19.08 -8.04
CA ARG A 26 -7.39 -18.28 -8.75
C ARG A 26 -7.88 -16.88 -9.12
N SER A 27 -9.19 -16.67 -9.27
CA SER A 27 -9.77 -15.35 -9.51
C SER A 27 -9.53 -14.41 -8.33
N ILE A 28 -9.61 -14.93 -7.10
CA ILE A 28 -9.36 -14.19 -5.86
C ILE A 28 -7.88 -13.83 -5.77
N ALA A 29 -6.99 -14.82 -5.91
CA ALA A 29 -5.55 -14.59 -5.85
C ALA A 29 -5.08 -13.58 -6.92
N ARG A 30 -5.59 -13.67 -8.15
CA ARG A 30 -5.30 -12.70 -9.22
C ARG A 30 -5.79 -11.30 -8.90
N SER A 31 -7.02 -11.17 -8.40
CA SER A 31 -7.61 -9.88 -8.05
C SER A 31 -6.82 -9.20 -6.94
N GLU A 32 -6.37 -9.97 -5.95
CA GLU A 32 -5.59 -9.46 -4.83
C GLU A 32 -4.15 -9.10 -5.24
N LEU A 33 -3.51 -9.89 -6.11
CA LEU A 33 -2.22 -9.52 -6.70
C LEU A 33 -2.31 -8.22 -7.51
N PHE A 34 -3.38 -8.04 -8.30
CA PHE A 34 -3.60 -6.80 -9.05
C PHE A 34 -3.80 -5.59 -8.12
N ARG A 35 -4.59 -5.75 -7.05
CA ARG A 35 -4.78 -4.72 -6.03
C ARG A 35 -3.47 -4.36 -5.33
N MET A 36 -2.65 -5.36 -4.98
CA MET A 36 -1.33 -5.15 -4.37
C MET A 36 -0.38 -4.40 -5.30
N ALA A 37 -0.39 -4.67 -6.61
CA ALA A 37 0.40 -3.94 -7.59
C ALA A 37 -0.02 -2.46 -7.65
N LEU A 38 -1.32 -2.17 -7.74
CA LEU A 38 -1.83 -0.79 -7.71
C LEU A 38 -1.49 -0.08 -6.40
N SER A 39 -1.58 -0.78 -5.27
CA SER A 39 -1.19 -0.23 -3.98
C SER A 39 0.31 0.08 -3.90
N ALA A 40 1.16 -0.74 -4.53
CA ALA A 40 2.60 -0.50 -4.59
C ALA A 40 2.93 0.74 -5.43
N ASP A 41 2.28 0.90 -6.58
CA ASP A 41 2.45 2.07 -7.44
C ASP A 41 2.00 3.37 -6.75
N ALA A 42 0.83 3.35 -6.10
CA ALA A 42 0.34 4.47 -5.30
C ALA A 42 1.31 4.82 -4.16
N ALA A 43 1.84 3.83 -3.45
CA ALA A 43 2.83 4.03 -2.39
C ALA A 43 4.17 4.60 -2.93
N ALA A 44 4.64 4.13 -4.09
CA ALA A 44 5.83 4.66 -4.73
C ALA A 44 5.66 6.13 -5.14
N ASN A 45 4.50 6.49 -5.70
CA ASN A 45 4.18 7.87 -6.03
C ASN A 45 4.11 8.76 -4.78
N ALA A 46 3.52 8.26 -3.69
CA ALA A 46 3.52 8.96 -2.41
C ALA A 46 4.92 9.15 -1.83
N ALA A 47 5.79 8.14 -1.91
CA ALA A 47 7.18 8.26 -1.48
C ALA A 47 7.93 9.36 -2.25
N ARG A 48 7.80 9.39 -3.59
CA ARG A 48 8.40 10.46 -4.42
C ARG A 48 7.84 11.85 -4.09
N ALA A 49 6.55 11.93 -3.79
CA ALA A 49 5.92 13.18 -3.38
C ALA A 49 6.46 13.67 -2.04
N LEU A 50 6.68 12.76 -1.08
CA LEU A 50 7.29 13.08 0.22
C LEU A 50 8.76 13.50 0.08
N GLU A 51 9.53 12.83 -0.78
CA GLU A 51 10.91 13.22 -1.12
C GLU A 51 10.95 14.63 -1.70
N ARG A 52 10.08 14.92 -2.67
CA ARG A 52 9.96 16.27 -3.28
C ARG A 52 9.55 17.34 -2.26
N ILE A 53 8.74 17.00 -1.27
CA ILE A 53 8.38 17.89 -0.16
C ILE A 53 9.59 18.13 0.74
N ALA A 54 10.34 17.09 1.08
CA ALA A 54 11.51 17.17 1.96
C ALA A 54 12.65 17.97 1.33
N ASP A 55 12.84 17.85 0.02
CA ASP A 55 13.89 18.53 -0.73
C ASP A 55 13.51 19.96 -1.16
N MET A 56 12.29 20.41 -0.86
CA MET A 56 11.81 21.73 -1.24
C MET A 56 12.54 22.82 -0.44
N ARG A 57 13.23 23.73 -1.14
CA ARG A 57 13.95 24.88 -0.59
C ARG A 57 13.48 26.18 -1.23
N ASP A 58 13.41 27.26 -0.45
CA ASP A 58 13.02 28.58 -0.96
C ASP A 58 14.12 29.16 -1.87
N ARG A 59 13.88 30.35 -2.44
CA ARG A 59 14.86 31.04 -3.31
C ARG A 59 16.19 31.33 -2.62
N ASP A 60 16.21 31.36 -1.30
CA ASP A 60 17.38 31.65 -0.46
C ASP A 60 17.98 30.36 0.14
N GLY A 61 17.45 29.18 -0.21
CA GLY A 61 17.95 27.88 0.20
C GLY A 61 17.43 27.36 1.56
N HIS A 62 16.47 28.03 2.20
CA HIS A 62 15.89 27.61 3.47
C HIS A 62 14.74 26.61 3.26
N ALA A 63 14.55 25.70 4.23
CA ALA A 63 13.42 24.78 4.25
C ALA A 63 12.11 25.58 4.27
N ILE A 64 11.20 25.25 3.35
CA ILE A 64 10.05 26.09 3.05
C ILE A 64 8.96 25.94 4.11
N GLU A 65 8.92 26.85 5.08
CA GLU A 65 7.73 27.06 5.94
C GLU A 65 6.60 27.80 5.18
N MET A 66 6.88 28.44 4.04
CA MET A 66 6.01 29.42 3.39
C MET A 66 5.10 28.90 2.24
N HIS A 67 5.30 27.70 1.70
CA HIS A 67 4.52 27.14 0.56
C HIS A 67 3.57 26.01 0.98
N ARG A 68 2.83 26.23 2.07
CA ARG A 68 1.85 25.26 2.60
C ARG A 68 0.85 24.76 1.56
N ASP A 69 0.39 25.62 0.66
CA ASP A 69 -0.57 25.25 -0.39
C ASP A 69 0.05 24.35 -1.46
N GLU A 70 1.33 24.59 -1.79
CA GLU A 70 2.08 23.78 -2.75
C GLU A 70 2.42 22.40 -2.18
N LEU A 71 2.85 22.34 -0.92
CA LEU A 71 3.02 21.10 -0.17
C LEU A 71 1.71 20.30 -0.10
N ARG A 72 0.59 20.98 0.20
CA ARG A 72 -0.73 20.36 0.27
C ARG A 72 -1.21 19.86 -1.10
N ALA A 73 -0.88 20.56 -2.19
CA ALA A 73 -1.20 20.13 -3.54
C ALA A 73 -0.43 18.86 -3.95
N ILE A 74 0.86 18.80 -3.63
CA ILE A 74 1.71 17.61 -3.86
C ILE A 74 1.17 16.42 -3.06
N ALA A 75 0.88 16.62 -1.77
CA ALA A 75 0.35 15.56 -0.90
C ALA A 75 -1.03 15.06 -1.38
N ARG A 76 -1.96 15.97 -1.74
CA ARG A 76 -3.29 15.58 -2.24
C ARG A 76 -3.22 14.80 -3.54
N THR A 77 -2.38 15.23 -4.48
CA THR A 77 -2.19 14.53 -5.76
C THR A 77 -1.67 13.11 -5.53
N ALA A 78 -0.69 12.96 -4.63
CA ALA A 78 -0.17 11.65 -4.27
C ALA A 78 -1.20 10.75 -3.56
N LEU A 79 -2.02 11.33 -2.67
CA LEU A 79 -3.06 10.59 -1.97
C LEU A 79 -4.20 10.14 -2.89
N ALA A 80 -4.55 10.94 -3.90
CA ALA A 80 -5.60 10.61 -4.87
C ALA A 80 -5.30 9.32 -5.68
N GLU A 81 -4.03 8.91 -5.77
CA GLU A 81 -3.67 7.64 -6.41
C GLU A 81 -4.15 6.42 -5.61
N PHE A 82 -4.32 6.53 -4.29
CA PHE A 82 -4.88 5.46 -3.47
C PHE A 82 -6.38 5.26 -3.70
N ASP A 83 -7.11 6.28 -4.16
CA ASP A 83 -8.54 6.17 -4.49
C ASP A 83 -8.79 5.22 -5.67
N ARG A 84 -7.75 4.95 -6.48
CA ARG A 84 -7.79 3.97 -7.59
C ARG A 84 -7.54 2.54 -7.14
N VAL A 85 -7.07 2.32 -5.91
CA VAL A 85 -6.79 0.99 -5.38
C VAL A 85 -8.13 0.35 -4.97
N PRO A 86 -8.50 -0.80 -5.56
CA PRO A 86 -9.72 -1.50 -5.16
C PRO A 86 -9.70 -1.82 -3.65
N PRO A 87 -10.86 -1.86 -2.97
CA PRO A 87 -10.91 -2.30 -1.58
C PRO A 87 -10.41 -3.75 -1.46
N VAL A 88 -9.83 -4.08 -0.30
CA VAL A 88 -9.37 -5.44 0.00
C VAL A 88 -10.54 -6.40 -0.20
N ALA A 89 -10.41 -7.33 -1.14
CA ALA A 89 -11.27 -8.50 -1.14
C ALA A 89 -10.90 -9.28 0.12
N SER A 90 -11.83 -9.44 1.06
CA SER A 90 -11.54 -10.07 2.35
C SER A 90 -11.21 -11.56 2.16
N CYS A 91 -9.97 -11.85 1.74
CA CYS A 91 -9.42 -13.21 1.67
C CYS A 91 -9.43 -13.86 3.07
N ALA A 92 -9.30 -13.03 4.13
CA ALA A 92 -9.35 -13.48 5.52
C ALA A 92 -10.71 -14.09 5.92
N LEU A 93 -11.83 -13.60 5.37
CA LEU A 93 -13.17 -14.15 5.66
C LEU A 93 -13.41 -15.52 4.99
N THR A 94 -12.65 -15.86 3.94
CA THR A 94 -12.85 -17.13 3.23
C THR A 94 -12.06 -18.27 3.88
N MET A 95 -10.94 -17.96 4.54
CA MET A 95 -10.09 -18.96 5.21
C MET A 95 -10.75 -19.52 6.49
N GLN A 96 -11.47 -18.69 7.26
CA GLN A 96 -12.22 -19.16 8.45
C GLN A 96 -13.36 -20.14 8.13
N ARG A 97 -13.83 -20.20 6.88
CA ARG A 97 -14.92 -21.11 6.50
C ARG A 97 -14.45 -22.54 6.24
N LEU A 98 -13.15 -22.75 6.02
CA LEU A 98 -12.57 -24.07 5.78
C LEU A 98 -12.14 -24.79 7.07
N ASP A 99 -11.96 -24.06 8.17
CA ASP A 99 -11.66 -24.66 9.49
C ASP A 99 -12.90 -25.14 10.26
N GLY A 100 -14.10 -24.96 9.70
CA GLY A 100 -15.38 -25.34 10.32
C GLY A 100 -16.02 -26.61 9.76
N VAL A 101 -15.36 -27.32 8.85
CA VAL A 101 -15.83 -28.59 8.28
C VAL A 101 -14.68 -29.60 8.32
N GLY A 102 -14.48 -30.21 9.48
CA GLY A 102 -13.51 -31.29 9.71
C GLY A 102 -13.75 -31.93 11.06
#